data_AF-A0A6C2UKL9-F1
#
_entry.id   AF-A0A6C2UKL9-F1
#
_cell.length_a   1.000
_cell.length_b   1.000
_cell.length_c   1.000
_cell.angle_alpha   90.00
_cell.angle_beta   90.00
_cell.angle_gamma   90.00
#
_symmetry.space_group_name_H-M   'P 1'
#
loop_
_entity.id
_entity.type
_entity.pdbx_description
1 polymer ?
#
loop_
_entity_poly.entity_id
_entity_poly.type
_entity_poly.pdbx_seq_one_letter_code
_entity_poly.pdbx_strand_id
1 'polypeptide(L)'
;MVLSGFSSFADGRRDQRFSTAGFYAVEGSPRTVANFNPGWRFHKGDASGAEAVGFDDREWEAANLPHGLEILGENASGCRNYQGKAWYRKKFAVNKASSHGKVFIYFEAVMGEAQVWVNGKEVAHHFGGYLPFAADVTDVLNANGKPNVVAVMADNSNSKLYPPGKEQNKLDFTYMGGIYRDTYLIETGPLHVTLRELSDTVAGGGIFAATLDVNGSDAEMEVRTEVAKTVPRSWTFW
;
A
#
# COMPACT_ATOMS: atom_id res chain seq x y z
N MET A 1 19.79 -29.36 30.74
CA MET A 1 20.09 -29.76 29.35
C MET A 1 19.80 -28.55 28.47
N VAL A 2 20.84 -27.75 28.18
CA VAL A 2 20.72 -26.48 27.44
C VAL A 2 21.06 -26.79 25.99
N LEU A 3 20.09 -26.64 25.09
CA LEU A 3 20.32 -26.76 23.65
C LEU A 3 20.74 -25.39 23.12
N SER A 4 22.05 -25.19 22.98
CA SER A 4 22.64 -24.10 22.21
C SER A 4 22.68 -24.50 20.73
N GLY A 5 21.79 -23.93 19.93
CA GLY A 5 21.82 -24.06 18.47
C GLY A 5 22.68 -22.94 17.87
N PHE A 6 23.86 -23.28 17.37
CA PHE A 6 24.61 -22.43 16.45
C PHE A 6 24.07 -22.66 15.03
N SER A 7 23.47 -21.65 14.42
CA SER A 7 23.19 -21.68 12.98
C SER A 7 24.44 -21.25 12.22
N SER A 8 25.00 -22.19 11.48
CA SER A 8 26.04 -21.98 10.47
C SER A 8 25.51 -21.10 9.35
N PHE A 9 26.15 -19.96 9.09
CA PHE A 9 25.91 -19.17 7.88
C PHE A 9 26.65 -19.82 6.70
N ALA A 10 25.89 -20.38 5.76
CA ALA A 10 26.40 -20.77 4.46
C ALA A 10 25.56 -20.15 3.34
N ASP A 11 26.28 -19.73 2.31
CA ASP A 11 25.89 -19.22 0.99
C ASP A 11 25.64 -17.70 0.81
N GLY A 12 26.43 -17.15 -0.11
CA GLY A 12 26.74 -15.75 -0.34
C GLY A 12 25.91 -15.12 -1.45
N ARG A 13 24.60 -15.09 -1.29
CA ARG A 13 23.74 -14.05 -1.86
C ARG A 13 22.89 -13.50 -0.73
N ARG A 14 23.22 -12.31 -0.24
CA ARG A 14 22.27 -11.56 0.58
C ARG A 14 21.13 -11.20 -0.36
N ASP A 15 20.04 -11.96 -0.33
CA ASP A 15 18.76 -11.49 -0.86
C ASP A 15 18.56 -10.09 -0.29
N GLN A 16 18.48 -9.08 -1.17
CA GLN A 16 18.15 -7.74 -0.75
C GLN A 16 16.75 -7.81 -0.14
N ARG A 17 16.70 -7.82 1.19
CA ARG A 17 15.47 -7.64 1.94
C ARG A 17 15.22 -6.14 1.98
N PHE A 18 14.32 -5.69 1.12
CA PHE A 18 13.81 -4.32 1.17
C PHE A 18 13.04 -4.12 2.47
N SER A 19 12.90 -2.87 2.91
CA SER A 19 11.95 -2.51 3.96
C SER A 19 10.60 -3.14 3.60
N THR A 20 9.94 -3.80 4.54
CA THR A 20 8.61 -4.36 4.31
C THR A 20 7.55 -3.59 5.09
N ALA A 21 7.75 -2.32 5.47
CA ALA A 21 6.87 -1.61 6.41
C ALA A 21 6.56 -2.42 7.70
N GLY A 22 7.50 -3.27 8.15
CA GLY A 22 7.27 -4.18 9.28
C GLY A 22 6.46 -5.45 8.96
N PHE A 23 6.18 -5.72 7.69
CA PHE A 23 5.56 -6.96 7.22
C PHE A 23 6.62 -8.06 7.08
N TYR A 24 6.87 -8.77 8.16
CA TYR A 24 7.71 -9.96 8.13
C TYR A 24 6.87 -11.19 7.79
N ALA A 25 7.37 -12.03 6.89
CA ALA A 25 6.80 -13.35 6.68
C ALA A 25 6.97 -14.17 7.96
N VAL A 26 5.87 -14.71 8.46
CA VAL A 26 5.87 -15.62 9.62
C VAL A 26 5.70 -17.03 9.09
N GLU A 27 6.61 -17.92 9.45
CA GLU A 27 6.54 -19.32 9.05
C GLU A 27 5.21 -19.95 9.45
N GLY A 28 4.57 -20.67 8.54
CA GLY A 28 3.25 -21.28 8.75
C GLY A 28 2.07 -20.31 8.71
N SER A 29 2.29 -19.00 8.55
CA SER A 29 1.20 -18.03 8.38
C SER A 29 0.64 -18.07 6.96
N PRO A 30 -0.70 -18.03 6.78
CA PRO A 30 -1.30 -17.86 5.46
C PRO A 30 -1.13 -16.43 4.92
N ARG A 31 -0.55 -15.51 5.70
CA ARG A 31 -0.32 -14.13 5.26
C ARG A 31 0.88 -14.07 4.33
N THR A 32 0.69 -13.50 3.15
CA THR A 32 1.77 -13.16 2.22
C THR A 32 1.83 -11.64 2.03
N VAL A 33 3.04 -11.11 1.87
CA VAL A 33 3.27 -9.72 1.52
C VAL A 33 4.24 -9.70 0.35
N ALA A 34 3.74 -9.34 -0.82
CA ALA A 34 4.53 -9.25 -2.02
C ALA A 34 4.90 -7.78 -2.31
N ASN A 35 6.15 -7.56 -2.72
CA ASN A 35 6.59 -6.28 -3.27
C ASN A 35 5.76 -5.97 -4.52
N PHE A 36 5.04 -4.85 -4.49
CA PHE A 36 4.15 -4.42 -5.57
C PHE A 36 4.72 -3.26 -6.40
N ASN A 37 5.97 -2.88 -6.14
CA ASN A 37 6.66 -1.78 -6.81
C ASN A 37 7.02 -2.01 -8.28
N PRO A 38 7.45 -3.21 -8.74
CA PRO A 38 7.92 -3.34 -10.11
C PRO A 38 6.79 -3.39 -11.14
N GLY A 39 7.03 -2.85 -12.34
CA GLY A 39 6.18 -3.09 -13.52
C GLY A 39 4.89 -2.28 -13.56
N TRP A 40 5.00 -0.98 -13.30
CA TRP A 40 3.94 0.00 -13.52
C TRP A 40 4.10 0.68 -14.90
N ARG A 41 3.01 1.31 -15.32
CA ARG A 41 2.92 2.27 -16.42
C ARG A 41 2.57 3.63 -15.83
N PHE A 42 3.21 4.69 -16.30
CA PHE A 42 3.08 6.04 -15.78
C PHE A 42 2.74 7.04 -16.88
N HIS A 43 1.84 7.97 -16.56
CA HIS A 43 1.50 9.11 -17.38
C HIS A 43 1.44 10.38 -16.54
N LYS A 44 2.29 11.36 -16.85
CA LYS A 44 2.24 12.70 -16.26
C LYS A 44 1.15 13.52 -16.97
N GLY A 45 0.15 13.97 -16.21
CA GLY A 45 -1.04 14.64 -16.74
C GLY A 45 -2.32 13.86 -16.42
N ASP A 46 -3.46 14.49 -16.66
CA ASP A 46 -4.75 13.82 -16.54
C ASP A 46 -5.01 12.92 -17.76
N ALA A 47 -5.55 11.73 -17.51
CA ALA A 47 -5.91 10.75 -18.53
C ALA A 47 -7.34 10.27 -18.28
N SER A 48 -8.31 10.91 -18.93
CA SER A 48 -9.73 10.58 -18.77
C SER A 48 -10.00 9.13 -19.21
N GLY A 49 -10.71 8.36 -18.37
CA GLY A 49 -11.02 6.96 -18.63
C GLY A 49 -9.89 5.98 -18.31
N ALA A 50 -8.76 6.46 -17.76
CA ALA A 50 -7.63 5.62 -17.41
C ALA A 50 -7.90 4.63 -16.26
N GLU A 51 -9.04 4.72 -15.58
CA GLU A 51 -9.53 3.71 -14.65
C GLU A 51 -10.06 2.44 -15.35
N ALA A 52 -10.46 2.55 -16.62
CA ALA A 52 -11.10 1.46 -17.35
C ALA A 52 -10.14 0.27 -17.58
N VAL A 53 -10.69 -0.94 -17.51
CA VAL A 53 -9.93 -2.20 -17.72
C VAL A 53 -9.24 -2.20 -19.08
N GLY A 54 -9.96 -1.78 -20.12
CA GLY A 54 -9.51 -1.79 -21.51
C GLY A 54 -8.75 -0.54 -21.97
N PHE A 55 -8.43 0.39 -21.07
CA PHE A 55 -7.66 1.58 -21.44
C PHE A 55 -6.28 1.20 -22.00
N ASP A 56 -5.90 1.82 -23.11
CA ASP A 56 -4.63 1.55 -23.79
C ASP A 56 -3.50 2.38 -23.17
N ASP A 57 -2.66 1.72 -22.38
CA ASP A 57 -1.51 2.29 -21.68
C ASP A 57 -0.16 1.89 -22.31
N ARG A 58 -0.16 1.41 -23.56
CA ARG A 58 1.06 0.90 -24.20
C ARG A 58 2.14 1.96 -24.40
N GLU A 59 1.74 3.20 -24.68
CA GLU A 59 2.63 4.35 -24.87
C GLU A 59 3.00 5.05 -23.56
N TRP A 60 2.52 4.57 -22.41
CA TRP A 60 2.87 5.13 -21.11
C TRP A 60 4.28 4.72 -20.69
N GLU A 61 4.93 5.58 -19.92
CA GLU A 61 6.29 5.35 -19.42
C GLU A 61 6.32 4.09 -18.55
N ALA A 62 7.36 3.26 -18.70
CA ALA A 62 7.59 2.15 -17.79
C ALA A 62 8.18 2.67 -16.47
N ALA A 63 7.51 2.37 -15.35
CA ALA A 63 7.93 2.83 -14.03
C ALA A 63 8.06 1.66 -13.04
N ASN A 64 8.97 1.80 -12.09
CA ASN A 64 9.00 1.01 -10.86
C ASN A 64 8.88 1.98 -9.69
N LEU A 65 8.16 1.58 -8.65
CA LEU A 65 8.04 2.37 -7.44
C LEU A 65 9.26 2.13 -6.53
N PRO A 66 9.57 3.04 -5.60
CA PRO A 66 9.07 4.41 -5.47
C PRO A 66 9.29 5.25 -6.73
N HIS A 67 8.29 6.05 -7.12
CA HIS A 67 8.31 6.85 -8.35
C HIS A 67 7.74 8.26 -8.14
N GLY A 68 8.50 9.26 -8.56
CA GLY A 68 8.07 10.67 -8.57
C GLY A 68 7.54 11.09 -9.95
N LEU A 69 6.76 12.18 -10.03
CA LEU A 69 6.21 12.64 -11.33
C LEU A 69 7.29 13.11 -12.31
N GLU A 70 8.42 13.58 -11.78
CA GLU A 70 9.57 14.02 -12.56
C GLU A 70 10.83 14.09 -11.68
N ILE A 71 11.98 14.20 -12.32
CA ILE A 71 13.24 14.47 -11.66
C ILE A 71 13.34 15.98 -11.41
N LEU A 72 13.55 16.35 -10.15
CA LEU A 72 13.67 17.74 -9.71
C LEU A 72 15.10 18.04 -9.29
N GLY A 73 15.52 19.29 -9.47
CA GLY A 73 16.78 19.79 -8.87
C GLY A 73 16.67 19.93 -7.36
N GLU A 74 17.81 20.10 -6.68
CA GLU A 74 17.89 20.20 -5.21
C GLU A 74 17.02 21.35 -4.64
N ASN A 75 16.91 22.46 -5.39
CA ASN A 75 16.09 23.62 -5.02
C ASN A 75 14.78 23.62 -5.83
N ALA A 76 13.83 22.76 -5.47
CA ALA A 76 12.56 22.62 -6.16
C ALA A 76 11.35 23.31 -5.49
N SER A 77 11.56 23.97 -4.34
CA SER A 77 10.50 24.71 -3.66
C SER A 77 10.00 25.91 -4.48
N GLY A 78 8.85 26.46 -4.10
CA GLY A 78 8.27 27.61 -4.79
C GLY A 78 7.60 27.26 -6.13
N CYS A 79 6.90 26.12 -6.19
CA CYS A 79 6.15 25.66 -7.36
C CYS A 79 6.99 25.39 -8.62
N ARG A 80 8.23 24.92 -8.46
CA ARG A 80 9.06 24.50 -9.60
C ARG A 80 8.68 23.11 -10.12
N ASN A 81 8.03 22.33 -9.27
CA ASN A 81 7.44 21.04 -9.62
C ASN A 81 6.15 21.19 -10.43
N TYR A 82 5.87 20.21 -11.26
CA TYR A 82 4.54 19.91 -11.78
C TYR A 82 3.55 19.74 -10.62
N GLN A 83 2.40 20.39 -10.76
CA GLN A 83 1.27 20.32 -9.83
C GLN A 83 0.04 19.93 -10.61
N GLY A 84 -0.48 18.75 -10.32
CA GLY A 84 -1.63 18.22 -11.03
C GLY A 84 -1.71 16.71 -10.94
N LYS A 85 -2.68 16.19 -11.68
CA LYS A 85 -2.93 14.76 -11.79
C LYS A 85 -1.83 14.06 -12.57
N ALA A 86 -1.57 12.84 -12.16
CA ALA A 86 -0.82 11.86 -12.90
C ALA A 86 -1.42 10.48 -12.65
N TRP A 87 -1.17 9.57 -13.58
CA TRP A 87 -1.79 8.25 -13.56
C TRP A 87 -0.74 7.16 -13.55
N TYR A 88 -1.03 6.12 -12.78
CA TYR A 88 -0.26 4.89 -12.69
C TYR A 88 -1.18 3.72 -13.01
N ARG A 89 -0.72 2.79 -13.84
CA ARG A 89 -1.45 1.56 -14.17
C ARG A 89 -0.56 0.34 -14.04
N LYS A 90 -1.11 -0.76 -13.54
CA LYS A 90 -0.38 -2.02 -13.41
C LYS A 90 -1.30 -3.21 -13.64
N LYS A 91 -0.81 -4.16 -14.44
CA LYS A 91 -1.41 -5.48 -14.59
C LYS A 91 -0.82 -6.42 -13.55
N PHE A 92 -1.66 -7.21 -12.90
CA PHE A 92 -1.24 -8.19 -11.91
C PHE A 92 -2.21 -9.38 -11.88
N ALA A 93 -1.80 -10.47 -11.24
CA ALA A 93 -2.64 -11.65 -11.06
C ALA A 93 -2.51 -12.12 -9.62
N VAL A 94 -3.60 -12.68 -9.11
CA VAL A 94 -3.66 -13.30 -7.77
C VAL A 94 -4.16 -14.73 -7.92
N ASN A 95 -3.57 -15.65 -7.17
CA ASN A 95 -4.04 -17.03 -7.15
C ASN A 95 -5.07 -17.23 -6.03
N LYS A 96 -6.22 -16.55 -6.17
CA LYS A 96 -7.31 -16.59 -5.20
C LYS A 96 -8.22 -17.79 -5.46
N ALA A 97 -8.28 -18.77 -4.54
CA ALA A 97 -9.41 -19.71 -4.51
C ALA A 97 -10.61 -19.11 -3.74
N SER A 98 -11.83 -19.59 -3.98
CA SER A 98 -13.07 -19.04 -3.40
C SER A 98 -13.17 -19.11 -1.87
N SER A 99 -12.26 -19.84 -1.21
CA SER A 99 -12.11 -19.95 0.25
C SER A 99 -10.99 -19.08 0.84
N HIS A 100 -10.27 -18.31 0.01
CA HIS A 100 -9.15 -17.47 0.45
C HIS A 100 -9.66 -16.20 1.13
N GLY A 101 -8.90 -15.70 2.11
CA GLY A 101 -9.29 -14.58 2.98
C GLY A 101 -9.35 -13.25 2.25
N LYS A 102 -8.54 -12.28 2.68
CA LYS A 102 -8.56 -10.93 2.12
C LYS A 102 -7.34 -10.67 1.24
N VAL A 103 -7.52 -9.82 0.24
CA VAL A 103 -6.44 -9.26 -0.57
C VAL A 103 -6.49 -7.74 -0.44
N PHE A 104 -5.38 -7.15 -0.06
CA PHE A 104 -5.22 -5.70 0.09
C PHE A 104 -4.11 -5.19 -0.81
N ILE A 105 -4.29 -3.97 -1.31
CA ILE A 105 -3.18 -3.16 -1.83
C ILE A 105 -2.85 -2.12 -0.76
N TYR A 106 -1.60 -2.11 -0.32
CA TYR A 106 -1.07 -1.18 0.68
C TYR A 106 -0.17 -0.16 0.00
N PHE A 107 -0.37 1.11 0.30
CA PHE A 107 0.47 2.21 -0.16
C PHE A 107 1.10 2.87 1.07
N GLU A 108 2.44 2.93 1.12
CA GLU A 108 3.12 3.64 2.21
C GLU A 108 2.94 5.16 2.12
N ALA A 109 2.82 5.69 0.89
CA ALA A 109 2.44 7.06 0.60
C ALA A 109 2.15 7.27 -0.89
N VAL A 110 1.17 8.12 -1.18
CA VAL A 110 0.95 8.73 -2.49
C VAL A 110 0.77 10.22 -2.23
N MET A 111 1.58 11.06 -2.86
CA MET A 111 1.60 12.49 -2.53
C MET A 111 0.30 13.19 -2.92
N GLY A 112 -0.32 13.83 -1.92
CA GLY A 112 -1.47 14.70 -2.09
C GLY A 112 -2.79 13.93 -2.00
N GLU A 113 -3.50 13.85 -3.12
CA GLU A 113 -4.72 13.06 -3.28
C GLU A 113 -4.42 11.79 -4.08
N ALA A 114 -5.00 10.67 -3.67
CA ALA A 114 -4.91 9.41 -4.37
C ALA A 114 -6.29 8.77 -4.53
N GLN A 115 -6.65 8.39 -5.74
CA GLN A 115 -7.82 7.57 -6.02
C GLN A 115 -7.36 6.28 -6.69
N VAL A 116 -7.91 5.15 -6.23
CA VAL A 116 -7.48 3.80 -6.64
C VAL A 116 -8.67 3.03 -7.20
N TRP A 117 -8.48 2.47 -8.39
CA TRP A 117 -9.42 1.57 -9.03
C TRP A 117 -8.78 0.22 -9.26
N VAL A 118 -9.55 -0.84 -9.05
CA VAL A 118 -9.20 -2.19 -9.50
C VAL A 118 -10.31 -2.69 -10.40
N ASN A 119 -9.92 -3.10 -11.60
CA ASN A 119 -10.83 -3.53 -12.67
C ASN A 119 -11.96 -2.52 -12.96
N GLY A 120 -11.64 -1.22 -12.95
CA GLY A 120 -12.59 -0.14 -13.21
C GLY A 120 -13.52 0.21 -12.05
N LYS A 121 -13.43 -0.47 -10.91
CA LYS A 121 -14.18 -0.14 -9.70
C LYS A 121 -13.28 0.58 -8.70
N GLU A 122 -13.74 1.72 -8.21
CA GLU A 122 -13.04 2.47 -7.16
C GLU A 122 -13.03 1.65 -5.86
N VAL A 123 -11.85 1.56 -5.24
CA VAL A 123 -11.60 0.76 -4.03
C VAL A 123 -11.02 1.59 -2.88
N ALA A 124 -10.45 2.76 -3.16
CA ALA A 124 -9.98 3.68 -2.14
C ALA A 124 -9.86 5.11 -2.68
N HIS A 125 -10.09 6.07 -1.79
CA HIS A 125 -9.81 7.49 -1.99
C HIS A 125 -9.12 8.01 -0.73
N HIS A 126 -7.91 8.54 -0.89
CA HIS A 126 -7.06 9.00 0.19
C HIS A 126 -6.65 10.46 0.00
N PHE A 127 -6.73 11.23 1.08
CA PHE A 127 -6.24 12.60 1.16
C PHE A 127 -5.11 12.65 2.19
N GLY A 128 -3.91 13.03 1.74
CA GLY A 128 -2.73 13.05 2.58
C GLY A 128 -1.55 12.44 1.86
N GLY A 129 -0.48 13.22 1.77
CA GLY A 129 0.72 12.79 1.05
C GLY A 129 1.63 11.86 1.82
N TYR A 130 1.48 11.67 3.13
CA TYR A 130 2.59 11.20 3.99
C TYR A 130 2.27 9.98 4.86
N LEU A 131 1.00 9.68 5.03
CA LEU A 131 0.54 8.54 5.83
C LEU A 131 0.20 7.37 4.89
N PRO A 132 0.37 6.14 5.36
CA PRO A 132 -0.04 4.99 4.60
C PRO A 132 -1.57 4.89 4.53
N PHE A 133 -2.04 4.20 3.50
CA PHE A 133 -3.42 3.76 3.38
C PHE A 133 -3.46 2.39 2.69
N ALA A 134 -4.61 1.72 2.80
CA ALA A 134 -4.82 0.43 2.16
C ALA A 134 -6.19 0.38 1.47
N ALA A 135 -6.34 -0.53 0.54
CA ALA A 135 -7.60 -0.82 -0.15
C ALA A 135 -7.90 -2.32 -0.05
N ASP A 136 -9.10 -2.69 0.44
CA ASP A 136 -9.60 -4.06 0.32
C ASP A 136 -10.12 -4.27 -1.12
N VAL A 137 -9.38 -5.07 -1.88
CA VAL A 137 -9.68 -5.34 -3.29
C VAL A 137 -10.33 -6.70 -3.49
N THR A 138 -10.61 -7.42 -2.40
CA THR A 138 -11.02 -8.83 -2.42
C THR A 138 -12.20 -9.09 -3.36
N ASP A 139 -13.22 -8.24 -3.33
CA ASP A 139 -14.49 -8.46 -4.03
C ASP A 139 -14.48 -8.02 -5.49
N VAL A 140 -13.43 -7.32 -5.94
CA VAL A 140 -13.35 -6.77 -7.30
C VAL A 140 -12.33 -7.49 -8.18
N LEU A 141 -11.58 -8.42 -7.59
CA LEU A 141 -10.55 -9.19 -8.28
C LEU A 141 -11.15 -10.32 -9.14
N ASN A 142 -10.59 -10.47 -10.34
CA ASN A 142 -10.63 -11.71 -11.09
C ASN A 142 -9.80 -12.77 -10.36
N ALA A 143 -10.42 -13.92 -10.10
CA ALA A 143 -9.82 -15.04 -9.36
C ALA A 143 -9.04 -16.02 -10.26
N ASN A 144 -8.36 -16.99 -9.64
CA ASN A 144 -7.68 -18.12 -10.29
C ASN A 144 -6.63 -17.70 -11.34
N GLY A 145 -5.78 -16.72 -11.01
CA GLY A 145 -4.67 -16.29 -11.87
C GLY A 145 -5.08 -15.47 -13.09
N LYS A 146 -6.37 -15.14 -13.24
CA LYS A 146 -6.83 -14.23 -14.29
C LYS A 146 -6.25 -12.83 -14.09
N PRO A 147 -5.96 -12.09 -15.18
CA PRO A 147 -5.38 -10.77 -15.09
C PRO A 147 -6.33 -9.77 -14.43
N ASN A 148 -5.77 -8.91 -13.61
CA ASN A 148 -6.38 -7.77 -12.98
C ASN A 148 -5.62 -6.50 -13.39
N VAL A 149 -6.30 -5.37 -13.35
CA VAL A 149 -5.71 -4.06 -13.59
C VAL A 149 -5.96 -3.19 -12.37
N VAL A 150 -4.90 -2.60 -11.83
CA VAL A 150 -5.01 -1.48 -10.88
C VAL A 150 -4.67 -0.19 -11.63
N ALA A 151 -5.47 0.84 -11.41
CA ALA A 151 -5.21 2.21 -11.84
C ALA A 151 -5.19 3.11 -10.60
N VAL A 152 -4.23 4.03 -10.54
CA VAL A 152 -4.10 5.00 -9.46
C VAL A 152 -3.95 6.38 -10.08
N MET A 153 -4.84 7.30 -9.72
CA MET A 153 -4.68 8.72 -9.97
C MET A 153 -4.02 9.33 -8.74
N ALA A 154 -2.91 10.02 -8.93
CA ALA A 154 -2.21 10.78 -7.90
C ALA A 154 -2.26 12.27 -8.27
N ASP A 155 -2.61 13.15 -7.34
CA ASP A 155 -2.67 14.59 -7.56
C ASP A 155 -1.97 15.36 -6.43
N ASN A 156 -0.87 16.02 -6.77
CA ASN A 156 -0.09 16.86 -5.85
C ASN A 156 -0.45 18.36 -5.94
N SER A 157 -1.63 18.71 -6.46
CA SER A 157 -2.13 20.09 -6.49
C SER A 157 -2.34 20.69 -5.11
N ASN A 158 -2.48 22.01 -5.04
CA ASN A 158 -2.86 22.67 -3.78
C ASN A 158 -4.25 22.20 -3.32
N SER A 159 -4.33 21.70 -2.09
CA SER A 159 -5.59 21.31 -1.46
C SER A 159 -5.60 21.69 0.01
N LYS A 160 -6.76 22.13 0.49
CA LYS A 160 -7.00 22.38 1.93
C LYS A 160 -7.43 21.11 2.67
N LEU A 161 -7.71 20.03 1.94
CA LEU A 161 -8.23 18.78 2.51
C LEU A 161 -7.16 17.96 3.22
N TYR A 162 -5.87 18.24 2.98
CA TYR A 162 -4.78 17.54 3.63
C TYR A 162 -3.63 18.49 4.03
N PRO A 163 -2.85 18.15 5.07
CA PRO A 163 -1.73 18.96 5.51
C PRO A 163 -0.62 19.09 4.45
N PRO A 164 0.11 20.22 4.43
CA PRO A 164 -0.05 21.41 5.28
C PRO A 164 -1.26 22.32 4.92
N GLY A 165 -2.06 21.99 3.91
CA GLY A 165 -3.28 22.73 3.58
C GLY A 165 -3.04 24.13 3.00
N LYS A 166 -1.80 24.45 2.66
CA LYS A 166 -1.36 25.74 2.11
C LYS A 166 -0.98 25.59 0.64
N GLU A 167 -1.06 26.70 -0.08
CA GLU A 167 -0.51 26.78 -1.43
C GLU A 167 1.00 26.52 -1.40
N GLN A 168 1.48 25.70 -2.34
CA GLN A 168 2.89 25.30 -2.43
C GLN A 168 3.86 26.47 -2.63
N ASN A 169 3.41 27.61 -3.17
CA ASN A 169 4.24 28.81 -3.31
C ASN A 169 4.60 29.46 -1.95
N LYS A 170 3.91 29.08 -0.88
CA LYS A 170 4.14 29.54 0.51
C LYS A 170 4.87 28.50 1.36
N LEU A 171 5.27 27.39 0.76
CA LEU A 171 5.98 26.31 1.45
C LEU A 171 7.48 26.39 1.17
N ASP A 172 8.27 26.14 2.20
CA ASP A 172 9.73 25.99 2.09
C ASP A 172 10.13 24.54 1.73
N PHE A 173 9.22 23.81 1.08
CA PHE A 173 9.44 22.46 0.60
C PHE A 173 8.53 22.16 -0.59
N THR A 174 8.83 21.07 -1.28
CA THR A 174 8.14 20.67 -2.52
C THR A 174 7.26 19.46 -2.26
N TYR A 175 6.05 19.44 -2.82
CA TYR A 175 5.30 18.18 -2.89
C TYR A 175 5.87 17.34 -4.04
N MET A 176 6.76 16.41 -3.69
CA MET A 176 7.20 15.38 -4.63
C MET A 176 6.02 14.45 -4.95
N GLY A 177 5.35 14.74 -6.07
CA GLY A 177 4.15 14.04 -6.50
C GLY A 177 4.39 12.56 -6.82
N GLY A 178 3.31 11.76 -6.86
CA GLY A 178 3.35 10.37 -7.30
C GLY A 178 3.34 9.35 -6.17
N ILE A 179 3.58 8.09 -6.51
CA ILE A 179 3.66 6.98 -5.56
C ILE A 179 5.12 6.86 -5.11
N TYR A 180 5.53 7.77 -4.24
CA TYR A 180 6.93 8.03 -3.90
C TYR A 180 7.44 7.20 -2.71
N ARG A 181 6.65 6.21 -2.24
CA ARG A 181 7.07 5.17 -1.30
C ARG A 181 6.60 3.79 -1.78
N ASP A 182 6.94 2.77 -1.02
CA ASP A 182 6.67 1.39 -1.39
C ASP A 182 5.18 1.05 -1.40
N THR A 183 4.86 0.04 -2.20
CA THR A 183 3.53 -0.55 -2.31
C THR A 183 3.63 -2.05 -2.14
N TYR A 184 2.61 -2.64 -1.51
CA TYR A 184 2.57 -4.06 -1.25
C TYR A 184 1.22 -4.65 -1.60
N LEU A 185 1.25 -5.89 -2.09
CA LEU A 185 0.06 -6.73 -2.24
C LEU A 185 0.06 -7.71 -1.06
N ILE A 186 -0.97 -7.61 -0.22
CA ILE A 186 -1.08 -8.38 1.03
C ILE A 186 -2.23 -9.36 0.88
N GLU A 187 -1.95 -10.66 0.98
CA GLU A 187 -3.00 -11.69 1.08
C GLU A 187 -3.05 -12.23 2.51
N THR A 188 -4.26 -12.55 2.99
CA THR A 188 -4.48 -13.09 4.34
C THR A 188 -5.40 -14.30 4.32
N GLY A 189 -5.40 -15.06 5.42
CA GLY A 189 -6.43 -16.06 5.69
C GLY A 189 -7.77 -15.42 6.10
N PRO A 190 -8.88 -16.19 6.11
CA PRO A 190 -10.17 -15.67 6.53
C PRO A 190 -10.15 -15.08 7.95
N LEU A 191 -9.41 -15.69 8.87
CA LEU A 191 -9.07 -15.12 10.18
C LEU A 191 -7.68 -14.48 10.11
N HIS A 192 -7.57 -13.19 10.39
CA HIS A 192 -6.31 -12.46 10.30
C HIS A 192 -6.27 -11.25 11.24
N VAL A 193 -5.06 -10.77 11.55
CA VAL A 193 -4.83 -9.47 12.19
C VAL A 193 -5.18 -8.37 11.18
N THR A 194 -5.93 -7.34 11.61
CA THR A 194 -6.38 -6.26 10.72
C THR A 194 -5.23 -5.36 10.26
N LEU A 195 -5.41 -4.68 9.13
CA LEU A 195 -4.58 -3.52 8.79
C LEU A 195 -5.13 -2.31 9.56
N ARG A 196 -4.24 -1.59 10.25
CA ARG A 196 -4.61 -0.40 11.04
C ARG A 196 -5.27 0.69 10.22
N GLU A 197 -4.92 0.79 8.95
CA GLU A 197 -5.45 1.75 7.98
C GLU A 197 -6.90 1.43 7.56
N LEU A 198 -7.40 0.23 7.86
CA LEU A 198 -8.76 -0.23 7.52
C LEU A 198 -9.60 -0.52 8.77
N SER A 199 -9.11 -0.19 9.97
CA SER A 199 -9.86 -0.43 11.20
C SER A 199 -10.90 0.67 11.42
N ASP A 200 -12.12 0.27 11.76
CA ASP A 200 -13.19 1.17 12.20
C ASP A 200 -13.10 1.49 13.71
N THR A 201 -12.11 0.92 14.40
CA THR A 201 -11.89 1.15 15.83
C THR A 201 -10.97 2.37 16.02
N VAL A 202 -11.43 3.37 16.78
CA VAL A 202 -10.59 4.53 17.14
C VAL A 202 -9.34 4.06 17.88
N ALA A 203 -8.16 4.42 17.36
CA ALA A 203 -6.85 3.96 17.87
C ALA A 203 -6.73 2.42 17.94
N GLY A 204 -7.48 1.69 17.11
CA GLY A 204 -7.41 0.25 16.98
C GLY A 204 -6.71 -0.19 15.70
N GLY A 205 -6.97 -1.44 15.33
CA GLY A 205 -6.34 -2.08 14.19
C GLY A 205 -4.92 -2.59 14.44
N GLY A 206 -4.59 -3.69 13.78
CA GLY A 206 -3.24 -4.27 13.85
C GLY A 206 -2.86 -4.72 15.26
N ILE A 207 -1.63 -4.39 15.66
CA ILE A 207 -1.06 -4.70 16.96
C ILE A 207 -0.62 -3.38 17.60
N PHE A 208 -1.10 -3.13 18.81
CA PHE A 208 -0.60 -2.10 19.70
C PHE A 208 0.25 -2.77 20.77
N ALA A 209 1.50 -2.34 20.92
CA ALA A 209 2.40 -2.81 21.96
C ALA A 209 2.95 -1.61 22.72
N ALA A 210 2.88 -1.65 24.05
CA ALA A 210 3.38 -0.60 24.93
C ALA A 210 4.11 -1.21 26.12
N THR A 211 5.19 -0.56 26.55
CA THR A 211 5.84 -0.85 27.83
C THR A 211 5.13 -0.05 28.92
N LEU A 212 4.60 -0.74 29.93
CA LEU A 212 3.86 -0.13 31.03
C LEU A 212 4.80 0.27 32.19
N ASP A 213 5.75 -0.60 32.52
CA ASP A 213 6.74 -0.38 33.57
C ASP A 213 8.06 -1.06 33.22
N VAL A 214 9.17 -0.51 33.75
CA VAL A 214 10.51 -1.09 33.63
C VAL A 214 11.20 -1.01 35.00
N ASN A 215 11.53 -2.14 35.58
CA ASN A 215 12.20 -2.24 36.87
C ASN A 215 13.44 -3.12 36.77
N GLY A 216 14.61 -2.49 36.74
CA GLY A 216 15.89 -3.19 36.59
C GLY A 216 15.96 -3.94 35.26
N SER A 217 15.99 -5.27 35.32
CA SER A 217 16.01 -6.16 34.16
C SER A 217 14.62 -6.64 33.70
N ASP A 218 13.56 -6.24 34.41
CA ASP A 218 12.19 -6.67 34.13
C ASP A 218 11.40 -5.54 33.46
N ALA A 219 10.51 -5.91 32.53
CA ALA A 219 9.60 -4.98 31.87
C ALA A 219 8.19 -5.57 31.80
N GLU A 220 7.20 -4.77 32.18
CA GLU A 220 5.79 -5.08 31.96
C GLU A 220 5.35 -4.51 30.61
N MET A 221 4.70 -5.34 29.80
CA MET A 221 4.29 -5.01 28.44
C MET A 221 2.80 -5.25 28.27
N GLU A 222 2.11 -4.29 27.66
CA GLU A 222 0.76 -4.48 27.13
C GLU A 222 0.82 -4.75 25.63
N VAL A 223 0.13 -5.79 25.18
CA VAL A 223 -0.06 -6.10 23.76
C VAL A 223 -1.54 -6.28 23.47
N ARG A 224 -2.10 -5.41 22.63
CA ARG A 224 -3.48 -5.50 22.14
C ARG A 224 -3.45 -5.82 20.64
N THR A 225 -4.23 -6.81 20.22
CA THR A 225 -4.30 -7.22 18.81
C THR A 225 -5.74 -7.18 18.34
N GLU A 226 -5.99 -6.51 17.23
CA GLU A 226 -7.29 -6.54 16.55
C GLU A 226 -7.28 -7.62 15.49
N VAL A 227 -8.28 -8.50 15.53
CA VAL A 227 -8.45 -9.61 14.59
C VAL A 227 -9.80 -9.53 13.90
N ALA A 228 -9.82 -9.85 12.61
CA ALA A 228 -11.04 -9.94 11.80
C ALA A 228 -11.23 -11.35 11.26
N LYS A 229 -12.49 -11.75 11.15
CA LYS A 229 -12.91 -13.00 10.51
C LYS A 229 -13.79 -12.67 9.30
N THR A 230 -13.36 -13.13 8.13
CA THR A 230 -14.16 -13.09 6.90
C THR A 230 -15.22 -14.18 7.00
N VAL A 231 -16.49 -13.77 7.06
CA VAL A 231 -17.63 -14.70 7.04
C VAL A 231 -18.06 -14.87 5.59
N PRO A 232 -18.18 -16.11 5.06
CA PRO A 232 -18.75 -16.32 3.74
C PRO A 232 -20.16 -15.71 3.68
N ARG A 233 -20.47 -14.94 2.63
CA ARG A 233 -21.86 -14.53 2.38
C ARG A 233 -22.70 -15.79 2.20
N SER A 234 -23.65 -16.03 3.10
CA SER A 234 -24.72 -17.00 2.89
C SER A 234 -25.58 -16.48 1.74
N TRP A 235 -25.55 -17.16 0.60
CA TRP A 235 -26.50 -16.90 -0.48
C TRP A 235 -27.85 -17.47 -0.05
N THR A 236 -28.78 -16.62 0.37
CA THR A 236 -30.19 -17.01 0.47
C THR A 236 -30.80 -16.80 -0.91
N PHE A 237 -31.05 -17.89 -1.64
CA PHE A 237 -31.95 -17.85 -2.79
C PHE A 237 -33.38 -17.86 -2.26
N TRP A 238 -34.18 -16.86 -2.63
CA TRP A 238 -35.64 -16.90 -2.54
C TRP A 238 -36.20 -17.21 -3.93
#